data_AF-A0A1F8JNA1-F1
#
_entry.id   AF-A0A1F8JNA1-F1
#
_cell.length_a   1.000
_cell.length_b   1.000
_cell.length_c   1.000
_cell.angle_alpha   90.00
_cell.angle_beta   90.00
_cell.angle_gamma   90.00
#
_symmetry.space_group_name_H-M   'P 1'
#
loop_
_entity.id
_entity.type
_entity.pdbx_description
1 polymer ?
#
loop_
_entity_poly.entity_id
_entity_poly.type
_entity_poly.pdbx_seq_one_letter_code
_entity_poly.pdbx_strand_id
1 'polypeptide(L)'
;MKIHNKWTKAEEGPDNSVIYIDEDGNRLKRFWKAYEGQPVEEASTRSWRNNNPGNHSLGPFARRNGAIGGAGKIPNKKNLDLKFAVYPDYETGRKAQALRLKEGTIYINLTLNEFVRKYVGVEKGEPDTKEVTDYRKAIKIFTKLDMDRTIRSLNDKEYEKLLDAMKKHEGWREGREEYTDIKKVLGVHVNKQRVIFEFLIGSVNNSKWVAKKEAIALTEAGELYAIVVHAQKESYLRPKFHQPPFSQMIVT
;
A
#
# COMPACT_ATOMS: atom_id res chain seq x y z
N MET A 1 17.36 -13.84 2.82
CA MET A 1 16.03 -14.40 3.12
C MET A 1 15.11 -13.22 3.43
N LYS A 2 14.22 -12.82 2.50
CA LYS A 2 13.28 -11.72 2.76
C LYS A 2 12.25 -12.25 3.77
N ILE A 3 12.31 -11.77 5.01
CA ILE A 3 11.27 -12.06 6.00
C ILE A 3 10.01 -11.40 5.45
N HIS A 4 9.04 -12.21 5.02
CA HIS A 4 7.74 -11.73 4.56
C HIS A 4 6.94 -11.28 5.77
N ASN A 5 7.29 -10.13 6.33
CA ASN A 5 6.39 -9.47 7.27
C ASN A 5 5.12 -9.11 6.49
N LYS A 6 3.99 -9.60 6.99
CA LYS A 6 2.68 -9.29 6.42
C LYS A 6 2.39 -7.82 6.70
N TRP A 7 2.40 -6.99 5.66
CA TRP A 7 2.04 -5.58 5.79
C TRP A 7 0.61 -5.44 6.31
N THR A 8 0.43 -4.67 7.38
CA THR A 8 -0.87 -4.54 8.08
C THR A 8 -1.52 -3.18 7.82
N LYS A 9 -0.71 -2.18 7.45
CA LYS A 9 -1.16 -0.82 7.12
C LYS A 9 -0.38 -0.30 5.91
N ALA A 10 -1.03 0.53 5.10
CA ALA A 10 -0.34 1.35 4.12
C ALA A 10 -0.85 2.78 4.08
N GLU A 11 0.03 3.71 3.72
CA GLU A 11 -0.27 5.13 3.61
C GLU A 11 0.50 5.81 2.48
N GLU A 12 0.03 6.99 2.12
CA GLU A 12 0.69 7.84 1.14
C GLU A 12 1.95 8.45 1.73
N GLY A 13 3.07 8.27 1.03
CA GLY A 13 4.35 8.90 1.37
C GLY A 13 4.63 10.13 0.50
N PRO A 14 5.76 10.81 0.74
CA PRO A 14 6.20 11.93 -0.09
C PRO A 14 6.45 11.49 -1.54
N ASP A 15 6.45 12.44 -2.47
CA ASP A 15 6.80 12.23 -3.88
C ASP A 15 6.04 11.08 -4.56
N ASN A 16 4.74 10.97 -4.26
CA ASN A 16 3.85 9.92 -4.76
C ASN A 16 4.24 8.49 -4.35
N SER A 17 5.10 8.32 -3.34
CA SER A 17 5.46 7.02 -2.79
C SER A 17 4.33 6.39 -1.98
N VAL A 18 4.50 5.12 -1.65
CA VAL A 18 3.60 4.37 -0.76
C VAL A 18 4.44 3.73 0.33
N ILE A 19 4.00 3.89 1.57
CA ILE A 19 4.68 3.34 2.75
C ILE A 19 3.81 2.21 3.27
N TYR A 20 4.38 1.01 3.31
CA TYR A 20 3.81 -0.17 3.96
C TYR A 20 4.40 -0.29 5.35
N ILE A 21 3.56 -0.67 6.32
CA ILE A 21 3.93 -0.80 7.73
C ILE A 21 3.43 -2.16 8.21
N ASP A 22 4.30 -2.93 8.84
CA ASP A 22 3.94 -4.19 9.48
C ASP A 22 3.53 -3.99 10.95
N GLU A 23 3.19 -5.08 11.64
CA GLU A 23 2.81 -5.04 13.06
C GLU A 23 3.95 -4.53 13.99
N ASP A 24 5.19 -4.82 13.60
CA ASP A 24 6.40 -4.41 14.29
C ASP A 24 6.83 -2.96 13.98
N GLY A 25 6.10 -2.28 13.09
CA GLY A 25 6.38 -0.92 12.67
C GLY A 25 7.52 -0.78 11.67
N ASN A 26 8.07 -1.88 11.15
CA ASN A 26 9.03 -1.82 10.05
C ASN A 26 8.33 -1.27 8.81
N ARG A 27 9.11 -0.64 7.95
CA ARG A 27 8.56 0.09 6.80
C ARG A 27 9.16 -0.42 5.49
N LEU A 28 8.31 -0.51 4.48
CA LEU A 28 8.73 -0.61 3.09
C LEU A 28 8.19 0.59 2.32
N LYS A 29 9.09 1.40 1.77
CA LYS A 29 8.75 2.50 0.88
C LYS A 29 8.88 2.06 -0.57
N ARG A 30 7.79 2.18 -1.34
CA ARG A 30 7.79 2.01 -2.79
C ARG A 30 7.77 3.38 -3.46
N PHE A 31 8.77 3.64 -4.29
CA PHE A 31 9.00 4.96 -4.87
C PHE A 31 8.33 5.09 -6.23
N TRP A 32 7.81 6.28 -6.55
CA TRP A 32 7.41 6.59 -7.92
C TRP A 32 8.64 6.66 -8.82
N LYS A 33 9.63 7.48 -8.46
CA LYS A 33 10.93 7.55 -9.14
C LYS A 33 12.02 6.90 -8.30
N ALA A 34 12.90 6.12 -8.91
CA ALA A 34 14.02 5.47 -8.24
C ALA A 34 15.08 6.47 -7.77
N TYR A 35 15.24 7.57 -8.51
CA TYR A 35 16.15 8.68 -8.23
C TYR A 35 15.59 10.00 -8.80
N GLU A 36 16.11 11.12 -8.30
CA GLU A 36 15.76 12.45 -8.80
C GLU A 36 16.17 12.61 -10.27
N GLY A 37 15.32 13.24 -11.08
CA GLY A 37 15.57 13.38 -12.52
C GLY A 37 15.23 12.16 -13.39
N GLN A 38 14.81 11.02 -12.82
CA GLN A 38 14.36 9.87 -13.62
C GLN A 38 13.21 10.28 -14.57
N PRO A 39 13.25 9.90 -15.86
CA PRO A 39 12.15 10.09 -16.80
C PRO A 39 10.84 9.48 -16.29
N VAL A 40 9.70 10.11 -16.59
CA VAL A 40 8.38 9.65 -16.11
C VAL A 40 8.00 8.31 -16.75
N GLU A 41 8.47 8.08 -17.97
CA GLU A 41 8.29 6.87 -18.77
C GLU A 41 8.95 5.65 -18.13
N GLU A 42 9.95 5.86 -17.27
CA GLU A 42 10.68 4.80 -16.55
C GLU A 42 10.24 4.66 -15.08
N ALA A 43 9.50 5.64 -14.55
CA ALA A 43 9.06 5.67 -13.16
C ALA A 43 8.08 4.51 -12.86
N SER A 44 8.03 3.98 -11.64
CA SER A 44 7.08 2.90 -11.31
C SER A 44 5.62 3.34 -11.47
N THR A 45 4.69 2.39 -11.63
CA THR A 45 3.26 2.73 -11.72
C THR A 45 2.52 2.68 -10.39
N ARG A 46 1.42 3.43 -10.31
CA ARG A 46 0.56 3.47 -9.11
C ARG A 46 0.00 2.08 -8.78
N SER A 47 -0.39 1.31 -9.78
CA SER A 47 -0.89 -0.07 -9.62
C SER A 47 0.16 -0.95 -8.93
N TRP A 48 1.43 -0.88 -9.33
CA TRP A 48 2.52 -1.59 -8.65
C TRP A 48 2.76 -1.09 -7.22
N ARG A 49 2.88 0.23 -7.04
CA ARG A 49 3.14 0.81 -5.71
C ARG A 49 2.05 0.48 -4.70
N ASN A 50 0.82 0.30 -5.16
CA ASN A 50 -0.35 0.02 -4.32
C ASN A 50 -0.70 -1.48 -4.24
N ASN A 51 0.03 -2.37 -4.93
CA ASN A 51 -0.40 -3.76 -5.15
C ASN A 51 -1.83 -3.87 -5.70
N ASN A 52 -2.24 -2.94 -6.57
CA ASN A 52 -3.62 -2.78 -7.02
C ASN A 52 -3.68 -2.85 -8.54
N PRO A 53 -3.63 -4.05 -9.15
CA PRO A 53 -3.58 -4.21 -10.61
C PRO A 53 -4.85 -3.73 -11.34
N GLY A 54 -5.95 -3.49 -10.62
CA GLY A 54 -7.19 -2.94 -11.17
C GLY A 54 -7.39 -1.45 -10.89
N ASN A 55 -6.42 -0.75 -10.27
CA ASN A 55 -6.56 0.66 -9.90
C ASN A 55 -7.88 0.99 -9.17
N HIS A 56 -8.33 0.08 -8.28
CA HIS A 56 -9.57 0.26 -7.53
C HIS A 56 -9.47 1.42 -6.55
N SER A 57 -10.56 2.18 -6.40
CA SER A 57 -10.69 3.16 -5.32
C SER A 57 -10.80 2.49 -3.96
N LEU A 58 -10.22 3.11 -2.94
CA LEU A 58 -10.43 2.72 -1.55
C LEU A 58 -11.90 2.96 -1.16
N GLY A 59 -12.52 1.93 -0.58
CA GLY A 59 -13.91 1.95 -0.15
C GLY A 59 -14.31 0.63 0.51
N PRO A 60 -15.61 0.43 0.83
CA PRO A 60 -16.08 -0.77 1.53
C PRO A 60 -15.71 -2.08 0.82
N PHE A 61 -15.81 -2.12 -0.51
CA PHE A 61 -15.41 -3.29 -1.31
C PHE A 61 -13.92 -3.62 -1.15
N ALA A 62 -13.04 -2.63 -1.34
CA ALA A 62 -11.59 -2.84 -1.25
C ALA A 62 -11.18 -3.28 0.16
N ARG A 63 -11.74 -2.65 1.21
CA ARG A 63 -11.45 -3.01 2.61
C ARG A 63 -11.87 -4.44 2.94
N ARG A 64 -13.08 -4.85 2.53
CA ARG A 64 -13.59 -6.21 2.76
C ARG A 64 -12.78 -7.28 2.01
N ASN A 65 -12.08 -6.87 0.94
CA ASN A 65 -11.20 -7.71 0.14
C ASN A 65 -9.70 -7.49 0.46
N GLY A 66 -9.38 -6.99 1.66
CA GLY A 66 -8.01 -7.00 2.18
C GLY A 66 -7.18 -5.75 1.93
N ALA A 67 -7.77 -4.63 1.49
CA ALA A 67 -7.04 -3.37 1.41
C ALA A 67 -6.63 -2.86 2.81
N ILE A 68 -5.36 -2.51 2.97
CA ILE A 68 -4.72 -2.06 4.22
C ILE A 68 -4.52 -0.55 4.29
N GLY A 69 -4.95 0.19 3.26
CA GLY A 69 -4.72 1.62 3.17
C GLY A 69 -5.17 2.24 1.85
N GLY A 70 -4.83 3.51 1.67
CA GLY A 70 -5.05 4.22 0.41
C GLY A 70 -3.99 5.27 0.13
N ALA A 71 -3.59 5.37 -1.13
CA ALA A 71 -2.54 6.29 -1.58
C ALA A 71 -2.77 6.72 -3.04
N GLY A 72 -2.44 7.97 -3.36
CA GLY A 72 -2.67 8.59 -4.65
C GLY A 72 -4.13 9.01 -4.82
N LYS A 73 -4.35 10.28 -5.13
CA LYS A 73 -5.68 10.83 -5.44
C LYS A 73 -6.19 10.32 -6.78
N ILE A 74 -7.49 10.03 -6.84
CA ILE A 74 -8.18 9.69 -8.09
C ILE A 74 -8.65 11.00 -8.74
N PRO A 75 -8.14 11.36 -9.93
CA PRO A 75 -8.54 12.59 -10.59
C PRO A 75 -10.03 12.61 -10.95
N ASN A 76 -10.59 13.80 -11.09
CA ASN A 76 -11.88 14.06 -11.75
C ASN A 76 -13.13 13.42 -11.13
N LYS A 77 -13.09 12.96 -9.87
CA LYS A 77 -14.31 12.73 -9.08
C LYS A 77 -14.65 13.97 -8.26
N LYS A 78 -15.64 14.75 -8.73
CA LYS A 78 -16.14 15.95 -8.04
C LYS A 78 -16.42 15.66 -6.56
N ASN A 79 -15.89 16.50 -5.68
CA ASN A 79 -16.17 16.58 -4.23
C ASN A 79 -15.81 15.36 -3.37
N LEU A 80 -14.88 14.51 -3.81
CA LEU A 80 -14.49 13.32 -3.06
C LEU A 80 -12.95 13.17 -3.11
N ASP A 81 -12.28 13.31 -1.96
CA ASP A 81 -10.84 13.03 -1.81
C ASP A 81 -10.60 11.50 -1.80
N LEU A 82 -10.94 10.87 -2.92
CA LEU A 82 -10.82 9.43 -3.10
C LEU A 82 -9.38 9.07 -3.41
N LYS A 83 -8.90 8.05 -2.71
CA LYS A 83 -7.59 7.45 -2.96
C LYS A 83 -7.73 6.10 -3.65
N PHE A 84 -6.70 5.68 -4.37
CA PHE A 84 -6.58 4.28 -4.78
C PHE A 84 -6.37 3.40 -3.54
N ALA A 85 -6.99 2.22 -3.53
CA ALA A 85 -6.76 1.22 -2.50
C ALA A 85 -5.31 0.71 -2.56
N VAL A 86 -4.76 0.35 -1.41
CA VAL A 86 -3.46 -0.33 -1.28
C VAL A 86 -3.68 -1.70 -0.64
N TYR A 87 -3.15 -2.75 -1.25
CA TYR A 87 -3.22 -4.13 -0.78
C TYR A 87 -1.88 -4.60 -0.21
N PRO A 88 -1.85 -5.55 0.74
CA PRO A 88 -0.60 -6.01 1.36
C PRO A 88 0.36 -6.65 0.36
N ASP A 89 -0.17 -7.34 -0.64
CA ASP A 89 0.58 -8.04 -1.67
C ASP A 89 -0.20 -8.06 -2.99
N TYR A 90 0.49 -8.44 -4.07
CA TYR A 90 -0.06 -8.46 -5.42
C TYR A 90 -1.24 -9.44 -5.52
N GLU A 91 -1.11 -10.60 -4.90
CA GLU A 91 -2.07 -11.70 -4.92
C GLU A 91 -3.41 -11.27 -4.33
N THR A 92 -3.40 -10.54 -3.21
CA THR A 92 -4.58 -9.98 -2.56
C THR A 92 -5.25 -8.96 -3.47
N GLY A 93 -4.50 -8.03 -4.06
CA GLY A 93 -5.05 -7.05 -4.99
C GLY A 93 -5.59 -7.66 -6.28
N ARG A 94 -4.92 -8.69 -6.80
CA ARG A 94 -5.35 -9.47 -7.96
C ARG A 94 -6.65 -10.22 -7.68
N LYS A 95 -6.78 -10.84 -6.50
CA LYS A 95 -8.02 -11.48 -6.06
C LYS A 95 -9.16 -10.46 -5.95
N ALA A 96 -8.89 -9.27 -5.40
CA ALA A 96 -9.88 -8.20 -5.33
C ALA A 96 -10.33 -7.73 -6.72
N GLN A 97 -9.42 -7.65 -7.70
CA GLN A 97 -9.74 -7.36 -9.11
C GLN A 97 -10.63 -8.43 -9.72
N ALA A 98 -10.31 -9.71 -9.52
CA ALA A 98 -11.13 -10.82 -9.97
C ALA A 98 -12.55 -10.76 -9.37
N LEU A 99 -12.65 -10.57 -8.06
CA LEU A 99 -13.94 -10.46 -7.40
C LEU A 99 -14.73 -9.24 -7.90
N ARG A 100 -14.07 -8.11 -8.20
CA ARG A 100 -14.75 -6.90 -8.66
C ARG A 100 -15.54 -7.11 -9.94
N LEU A 101 -15.07 -7.95 -10.86
CA LEU A 101 -15.78 -8.19 -12.13
C LEU A 101 -16.87 -9.26 -12.01
N LYS A 102 -16.75 -10.16 -11.03
CA LYS A 102 -17.70 -11.27 -10.82
C LYS A 102 -18.76 -10.96 -9.76
N GLU A 103 -18.48 -10.12 -8.77
CA GLU A 103 -19.39 -9.83 -7.66
C GLU A 103 -20.46 -8.79 -8.05
N GLY A 104 -21.71 -9.10 -7.73
CA GLY A 104 -22.87 -8.28 -8.06
C GLY A 104 -23.19 -8.27 -9.55
N THR A 105 -24.00 -7.32 -10.00
CA THR A 105 -24.50 -7.22 -11.37
C THR A 105 -23.79 -6.16 -12.21
N ILE A 106 -22.81 -5.44 -11.63
CA ILE A 106 -22.25 -4.22 -12.22
C ILE A 106 -21.49 -4.49 -13.53
N TYR A 107 -20.68 -5.57 -13.55
CA TYR A 107 -19.83 -5.93 -14.68
C TYR A 107 -20.10 -7.33 -15.24
N ILE A 108 -20.49 -8.29 -14.40
CA ILE A 108 -20.57 -9.71 -14.79
C ILE A 108 -21.42 -9.98 -16.04
N ASN A 109 -22.48 -9.19 -16.27
CA ASN A 109 -23.38 -9.36 -17.41
C ASN A 109 -23.02 -8.49 -18.62
N LEU A 110 -22.01 -7.64 -18.52
CA LEU A 110 -21.57 -6.78 -19.61
C LEU A 110 -20.74 -7.60 -20.61
N THR A 111 -20.89 -7.27 -21.89
CA THR A 111 -19.94 -7.67 -22.93
C THR A 111 -18.56 -7.08 -22.62
N LEU A 112 -17.47 -7.64 -23.18
CA LEU A 112 -16.13 -7.07 -23.01
C LEU A 112 -16.08 -5.62 -23.56
N ASN A 113 -16.80 -5.33 -24.63
CA ASN A 113 -16.95 -3.98 -25.18
C ASN A 113 -17.58 -2.99 -24.17
N GLU A 114 -18.70 -3.37 -23.56
CA GLU A 114 -19.41 -2.53 -22.58
C GLU A 114 -18.66 -2.43 -21.26
N PHE A 115 -18.05 -3.52 -20.83
CA PHE A 115 -17.24 -3.61 -19.63
C PHE A 115 -16.13 -2.56 -19.65
N VAL A 116 -15.29 -2.54 -20.70
CA VAL A 116 -14.16 -1.61 -20.80
C VAL A 116 -14.63 -0.17 -20.71
N ARG A 117 -15.70 0.17 -21.44
CA ARG A 117 -16.26 1.52 -21.45
C ARG A 117 -16.70 1.97 -20.06
N LYS A 118 -17.43 1.10 -19.35
CA LYS A 118 -17.86 1.37 -17.98
C LYS A 118 -16.68 1.41 -17.00
N TYR A 119 -15.67 0.58 -17.22
CA TYR A 119 -14.50 0.47 -16.34
C TYR A 119 -13.65 1.75 -16.38
N VAL A 120 -13.45 2.31 -17.59
CA VAL A 120 -12.78 3.62 -17.79
C VAL A 120 -13.60 4.79 -17.22
N GLY A 121 -14.88 4.57 -16.93
CA GLY A 121 -15.75 5.57 -16.30
C GLY A 121 -16.43 6.51 -17.29
N VAL A 122 -16.57 6.12 -18.56
CA VAL A 122 -17.34 6.89 -19.54
C VAL A 122 -18.84 6.71 -19.24
N GLU A 123 -19.56 7.81 -19.03
CA GLU A 123 -20.99 7.80 -18.71
C GLU A 123 -21.85 7.34 -19.89
N LYS A 124 -23.06 6.83 -19.66
CA LYS A 124 -23.93 6.34 -20.74
C LYS A 124 -24.34 7.50 -21.65
N GLY A 125 -24.26 7.31 -22.96
CA GLY A 125 -24.63 8.34 -23.97
C GLY A 125 -23.45 9.18 -24.45
N GLU A 126 -22.34 9.21 -23.71
CA GLU A 126 -21.12 9.91 -24.13
C GLU A 126 -20.37 9.16 -25.25
N PRO A 127 -19.61 9.85 -26.10
CA PRO A 127 -18.76 9.18 -27.08
C PRO A 127 -17.62 8.40 -26.39
N ASP A 128 -17.15 7.34 -27.04
CA ASP A 128 -15.99 6.62 -26.55
C ASP A 128 -14.73 7.48 -26.64
N THR A 129 -13.92 7.44 -25.59
CA THR A 129 -12.63 8.13 -25.55
C THR A 129 -11.54 7.30 -26.25
N LYS A 130 -10.39 7.93 -26.52
CA LYS A 130 -9.20 7.22 -27.00
C LYS A 130 -8.80 6.09 -26.04
N GLU A 131 -8.92 6.33 -24.74
CA GLU A 131 -8.63 5.34 -23.70
C GLU A 131 -9.52 4.09 -23.81
N VAL A 132 -10.83 4.25 -24.00
CA VAL A 132 -11.75 3.12 -24.21
C VAL A 132 -11.35 2.33 -25.46
N THR A 133 -11.01 3.04 -26.54
CA THR A 133 -10.61 2.42 -27.82
C THR A 133 -9.34 1.60 -27.67
N ASP A 134 -8.32 2.16 -27.01
CA ASP A 134 -7.03 1.50 -26.82
C ASP A 134 -7.13 0.31 -25.86
N TYR A 135 -7.93 0.44 -24.79
CA TYR A 135 -8.15 -0.65 -23.84
C TYR A 135 -8.90 -1.81 -24.51
N ARG A 136 -9.94 -1.56 -25.31
CA ARG A 136 -10.61 -2.63 -26.08
C ARG A 136 -9.65 -3.34 -27.04
N LYS A 137 -8.78 -2.59 -27.72
CA LYS A 137 -7.73 -3.17 -28.59
C LYS A 137 -6.78 -4.04 -27.78
N ALA A 138 -6.32 -3.58 -26.62
CA ALA A 138 -5.45 -4.35 -25.74
C ALA A 138 -6.13 -5.65 -25.28
N ILE A 139 -7.37 -5.60 -24.80
CA ILE A 139 -8.13 -6.80 -24.42
C ILE A 139 -8.25 -7.76 -25.61
N LYS A 140 -8.66 -7.28 -26.78
CA LYS A 140 -8.81 -8.13 -27.98
C LYS A 140 -7.49 -8.80 -28.38
N ILE A 141 -6.39 -8.05 -28.43
CA ILE A 141 -5.07 -8.55 -28.84
C ILE A 141 -4.53 -9.58 -27.84
N PHE A 142 -4.58 -9.28 -26.54
CA PHE A 142 -3.97 -10.13 -25.52
C PHE A 142 -4.82 -11.36 -25.17
N THR A 143 -6.14 -11.25 -25.21
CA THR A 143 -7.03 -12.36 -24.85
C THR A 143 -7.40 -13.24 -26.04
N LYS A 144 -7.43 -12.66 -27.26
CA LYS A 144 -8.01 -13.25 -28.47
C LYS A 144 -9.49 -13.64 -28.32
N LEU A 145 -10.20 -13.04 -27.37
CA LEU A 145 -11.61 -13.30 -27.14
C LEU A 145 -12.48 -12.47 -28.10
N ASP A 146 -13.66 -12.99 -28.37
CA ASP A 146 -14.74 -12.21 -28.98
C ASP A 146 -15.21 -11.12 -27.99
N MET A 147 -15.23 -9.87 -28.46
CA MET A 147 -15.52 -8.71 -27.62
C MET A 147 -17.01 -8.56 -27.27
N ASP A 148 -17.88 -9.30 -27.96
CA ASP A 148 -19.32 -9.32 -27.70
C ASP A 148 -19.71 -10.42 -26.69
N ARG A 149 -18.75 -11.25 -26.26
CA ARG A 149 -18.96 -12.16 -25.13
C ARG A 149 -19.07 -11.39 -23.82
N THR A 150 -19.92 -11.89 -22.93
CA THR A 150 -20.05 -11.35 -21.57
C THR A 150 -18.99 -11.90 -20.63
N ILE A 151 -18.66 -11.15 -19.57
CA ILE A 151 -17.74 -11.62 -18.52
C ILE A 151 -18.21 -12.95 -17.91
N ARG A 152 -19.52 -13.10 -17.68
CA ARG A 152 -20.15 -14.34 -17.18
C ARG A 152 -19.86 -15.55 -18.07
N SER A 153 -19.77 -15.34 -19.38
CA SER A 153 -19.59 -16.44 -20.34
C SER A 153 -18.16 -17.00 -20.36
N LEU A 154 -17.19 -16.31 -19.75
CA LEU A 154 -15.79 -16.71 -19.76
C LEU A 154 -15.56 -17.89 -18.81
N ASN A 155 -14.83 -18.91 -19.27
CA ASN A 155 -14.30 -19.92 -18.36
C ASN A 155 -13.09 -19.36 -17.58
N ASP A 156 -12.60 -20.11 -16.59
CA ASP A 156 -11.53 -19.62 -15.70
C ASP A 156 -10.24 -19.26 -16.44
N LYS A 157 -9.85 -20.01 -17.47
CA LYS A 157 -8.64 -19.70 -18.27
C LYS A 157 -8.81 -18.42 -19.09
N GLU A 158 -9.99 -18.21 -19.67
CA GLU A 158 -10.30 -17.00 -20.42
C GLU A 158 -10.41 -15.79 -19.49
N TYR A 159 -10.94 -16.00 -18.29
CA TYR A 159 -11.07 -14.98 -17.28
C TYR A 159 -9.70 -14.53 -16.76
N GLU A 160 -8.75 -15.44 -16.52
CA GLU A 160 -7.37 -15.06 -16.19
C GLU A 160 -6.69 -14.30 -17.32
N LYS A 161 -6.90 -14.69 -18.59
CA LYS A 161 -6.40 -13.92 -19.73
C LYS A 161 -6.95 -12.49 -19.74
N LEU A 162 -8.23 -12.31 -19.45
CA LEU A 162 -8.85 -10.98 -19.33
C LEU A 162 -8.13 -10.16 -18.26
N LEU A 163 -7.98 -10.71 -17.06
CA LEU A 163 -7.33 -10.01 -15.96
C LEU A 163 -5.84 -9.70 -16.26
N ASP A 164 -5.12 -10.58 -16.96
CA ASP A 164 -3.74 -10.34 -17.41
C ASP A 164 -3.65 -9.23 -18.46
N ALA A 165 -4.60 -9.21 -19.40
CA ALA A 165 -4.71 -8.15 -20.39
C ALA A 165 -4.98 -6.80 -19.72
N MET A 166 -5.85 -6.77 -18.70
CA MET A 166 -6.05 -5.58 -17.87
C MET A 166 -4.75 -5.14 -17.21
N LYS A 167 -4.05 -6.02 -16.48
CA LYS A 167 -2.77 -5.67 -15.83
C LYS A 167 -1.76 -5.03 -16.79
N LYS A 168 -1.65 -5.58 -18.01
CA LYS A 168 -0.77 -5.05 -19.06
C LYS A 168 -1.20 -3.66 -19.52
N HIS A 169 -2.50 -3.46 -19.77
CA HIS A 169 -3.05 -2.17 -20.17
C HIS A 169 -2.89 -1.11 -19.07
N GLU A 170 -3.13 -1.49 -17.81
CA GLU A 170 -2.93 -0.64 -16.62
C GLU A 170 -1.44 -0.35 -16.33
N GLY A 171 -0.53 -0.85 -17.17
CA GLY A 171 0.88 -0.47 -17.20
C GLY A 171 1.66 -0.90 -15.96
N TRP A 172 1.40 -2.07 -15.39
CA TRP A 172 2.15 -2.55 -14.23
C TRP A 172 3.66 -2.51 -14.46
N ARG A 173 4.37 -1.60 -13.76
CA ARG A 173 5.80 -1.40 -13.87
C ARG A 173 6.39 -1.25 -12.49
N GLU A 174 7.29 -2.16 -12.19
CA GLU A 174 7.98 -2.20 -10.91
C GLU A 174 8.99 -1.06 -10.81
N GLY A 175 9.39 -0.74 -9.59
CA GLY A 175 10.44 0.24 -9.36
C GLY A 175 11.19 -0.04 -8.08
N ARG A 176 11.79 1.02 -7.54
CA ARG A 176 12.62 0.93 -6.35
C ARG A 176 11.78 0.70 -5.10
N GLU A 177 12.31 -0.18 -4.25
CA GLU A 177 11.88 -0.44 -2.89
C GLU A 177 13.00 -0.02 -1.92
N GLU A 178 12.63 0.51 -0.77
CA GLU A 178 13.55 0.71 0.35
C GLU A 178 12.91 0.21 1.62
N TYR A 179 13.62 -0.67 2.30
CA TYR A 179 13.18 -1.27 3.54
C TYR A 179 13.91 -0.60 4.71
N THR A 180 13.15 -0.28 5.75
CA THR A 180 13.66 0.34 6.96
C THR A 180 13.17 -0.46 8.15
N ASP A 181 14.10 -1.14 8.82
CA ASP A 181 13.86 -1.67 10.17
C ASP A 181 13.71 -0.49 11.12
N ILE A 182 12.60 -0.45 11.84
CA ILE A 182 12.43 0.56 12.87
C ILE A 182 13.30 0.19 14.08
N LYS A 183 13.98 1.17 14.68
CA LYS A 183 14.80 0.91 15.87
C LYS A 183 13.85 0.46 16.99
N LYS A 184 14.22 -0.55 17.77
CA LYS A 184 13.47 -1.00 18.94
C LYS A 184 14.21 -0.57 20.21
N VAL A 185 13.48 -0.35 21.30
CA VAL A 185 14.08 -0.24 22.63
C VAL A 185 14.43 -1.65 23.09
N LEU A 186 15.71 -1.90 23.32
CA LEU A 186 16.26 -3.18 23.75
C LEU A 186 16.59 -3.20 25.24
N GLY A 187 16.74 -2.02 25.84
CA GLY A 187 17.12 -1.86 27.23
C GLY A 187 16.95 -0.42 27.70
N VAL A 188 16.93 -0.23 29.02
CA VAL A 188 16.91 1.10 29.65
C VAL A 188 17.84 1.16 30.85
N HIS A 189 18.43 2.33 31.08
CA HIS A 189 19.06 2.67 32.35
C HIS A 189 18.10 3.53 33.18
N VAL A 190 18.02 3.23 34.47
CA VAL A 190 17.21 3.96 35.43
C VAL A 190 18.08 4.53 36.55
N ASN A 191 17.73 5.71 37.05
CA ASN A 191 18.37 6.27 38.23
C ASN A 191 17.87 5.58 39.53
N LYS A 192 18.38 6.02 40.69
CA LYS A 192 17.99 5.49 42.01
C LYS A 192 16.47 5.61 42.29
N GLN A 193 15.79 6.57 41.66
CA GLN A 193 14.35 6.80 41.76
C GLN A 193 13.55 6.04 40.69
N ARG A 194 14.17 5.08 39.97
CA ARG A 194 13.56 4.30 38.88
C ARG A 194 13.09 5.14 37.69
N VAL A 195 13.63 6.35 37.52
CA VAL A 195 13.36 7.19 36.34
C VAL A 195 14.32 6.81 35.22
N ILE A 196 13.76 6.47 34.06
CA ILE A 196 14.54 6.14 32.86
C ILE A 196 15.23 7.41 32.34
N PHE A 197 16.55 7.35 32.14
CA PHE A 197 17.33 8.47 31.61
C PHE A 197 18.05 8.15 30.29
N GLU A 198 18.27 6.86 29.98
CA GLU A 198 18.86 6.39 28.73
C GLU A 198 18.13 5.15 28.19
N PHE A 199 18.19 5.00 26.87
CA PHE A 199 17.57 3.91 26.12
C PHE A 199 18.63 3.24 25.24
N LEU A 200 18.74 1.92 25.33
CA LEU A 200 19.48 1.13 24.35
C LEU A 200 18.54 0.92 23.18
N ILE A 201 18.84 1.57 22.05
CA ILE A 201 18.05 1.47 20.84
C ILE A 201 18.85 0.73 19.77
N GLY A 202 18.17 -0.05 18.93
CA GLY A 202 18.88 -0.74 17.86
C GLY A 202 18.04 -1.65 17.00
N SER A 203 18.74 -2.29 16.07
CA SER A 203 18.33 -3.51 15.39
C SER A 203 19.15 -4.69 15.94
N VAL A 204 18.81 -5.92 15.54
CA VAL A 204 19.42 -7.17 16.06
C VAL A 204 20.96 -7.15 16.03
N ASN A 205 21.58 -6.41 15.12
CA ASN A 205 23.04 -6.39 14.93
C ASN A 205 23.71 -5.02 15.16
N ASN A 206 22.95 -3.99 15.56
CA ASN A 206 23.52 -2.66 15.79
C ASN A 206 22.67 -1.92 16.83
N SER A 207 23.21 -1.78 18.04
CA SER A 207 22.56 -1.07 19.13
C SER A 207 23.46 0.02 19.70
N LYS A 208 22.84 1.11 20.15
CA LYS A 208 23.52 2.23 20.80
C LYS A 208 22.68 2.77 21.95
N TRP A 209 23.34 3.25 22.99
CA TRP A 209 22.70 4.03 24.04
C TRP A 209 22.44 5.45 23.54
N VAL A 210 21.25 5.95 23.84
CA VAL A 210 20.85 7.33 23.57
C VAL A 210 20.18 7.93 24.79
N ALA A 211 20.36 9.23 25.00
CA ALA A 211 19.67 9.96 26.06
C ALA A 211 18.16 10.02 25.81
N LYS A 212 17.36 10.13 26.87
CA LYS A 212 15.88 10.26 26.80
C LYS A 212 15.40 11.28 25.77
N LYS A 213 16.05 12.45 25.70
CA LYS A 213 15.68 13.52 24.76
C LYS A 213 15.85 13.09 23.29
N GLU A 214 16.95 12.40 22.97
CA GLU A 214 17.19 11.86 21.63
C GLU A 214 16.20 10.74 21.30
N ALA A 215 15.93 9.84 22.25
CA ALA A 215 14.95 8.77 22.08
C ALA A 215 13.53 9.31 21.78
N ILE A 216 13.13 10.40 22.46
CA ILE A 216 11.86 11.09 22.17
C ILE A 216 11.85 11.64 20.75
N ALA A 217 12.89 12.38 20.35
CA ALA A 217 12.98 12.95 19.00
C ALA A 217 12.93 11.86 17.90
N LEU A 218 13.63 10.74 18.11
CA LEU A 218 13.59 9.59 17.19
C LEU A 218 12.19 8.95 17.13
N THR A 219 11.45 8.94 18.24
CA THR A 219 10.07 8.42 18.25
C THR A 219 9.13 9.36 17.51
N GLU A 220 9.27 10.68 17.67
CA GLU A 220 8.48 11.69 16.95
C GLU A 220 8.76 11.67 15.44
N ALA A 221 10.02 11.43 15.05
CA ALA A 221 10.42 11.19 13.66
C ALA A 221 9.93 9.83 13.12
N GLY A 222 9.40 8.95 13.98
CA GLY A 222 8.92 7.63 13.61
C GLY A 222 10.03 6.61 13.33
N GLU A 223 11.25 6.86 13.83
CA GLU A 223 12.43 6.01 13.71
C GLU A 223 12.63 5.06 14.89
N LEU A 224 11.99 5.32 16.03
CA LEU A 224 12.01 4.46 17.22
C LEU A 224 10.60 3.91 17.49
N TYR A 225 10.49 2.60 17.68
CA TYR A 225 9.23 1.90 17.95
C TYR A 225 8.80 2.07 19.40
N ALA A 226 8.28 3.26 19.72
CA ALA A 226 7.73 3.63 21.01
C ALA A 226 6.55 4.60 20.83
N ILE A 227 5.93 5.01 21.94
CA ILE A 227 4.89 6.04 21.98
C ILE A 227 5.43 7.19 22.82
N VAL A 228 5.38 8.41 22.29
CA VAL A 228 5.61 9.62 23.09
C VAL A 228 4.34 9.97 23.84
N VAL A 229 4.47 10.18 25.15
CA VAL A 229 3.39 10.67 26.01
C VAL A 229 3.81 12.03 26.55
N HIS A 230 3.01 13.05 26.23
CA HIS A 230 3.18 14.40 26.75
C HIS A 230 2.44 14.53 28.09
N ALA A 231 3.17 14.60 29.20
CA ALA A 231 2.60 14.97 30.50
C ALA A 231 2.83 16.47 30.78
N GLN A 232 2.10 17.01 31.76
CA GLN A 232 2.12 18.45 32.09
C GLN A 232 3.53 19.02 32.37
N LYS A 233 4.46 18.20 32.86
CA LYS A 233 5.82 18.63 33.23
C LYS A 233 6.92 18.14 32.30
N GLU A 234 6.70 17.00 31.62
CA GLU A 234 7.72 16.41 30.75
C GLU A 234 7.11 15.37 29.80
N SER A 235 7.71 15.21 28.63
CA SER A 235 7.44 14.09 27.73
C SER A 235 8.21 12.85 28.16
N TYR A 236 7.63 11.67 27.96
CA TYR A 236 8.30 10.38 28.19
C TYR A 236 7.85 9.32 27.19
N LEU A 237 8.58 8.21 27.14
CA LEU A 237 8.29 7.12 26.23
C LEU A 237 7.52 6.00 26.92
N ARG A 238 6.59 5.39 26.19
CA ARG A 238 5.94 4.12 26.53
C ARG A 238 6.17 3.09 25.42
N PRO A 239 6.13 1.79 25.73
CA PRO A 239 6.10 0.76 24.70
C PRO A 239 4.84 0.88 23.86
N LYS A 240 4.89 0.42 22.60
CA LYS A 240 3.65 0.17 21.84
C LYS A 240 2.85 -0.98 22.45
N PHE A 241 1.57 -1.06 22.08
CA PHE A 241 0.67 -2.12 22.51
C PHE A 241 1.29 -3.51 22.27
N HIS A 242 1.17 -4.42 23.24
CA HIS A 242 1.79 -5.76 23.30
C HIS A 242 3.32 -5.84 23.47
N GLN A 243 4.06 -4.73 23.56
CA GLN A 243 5.48 -4.77 23.93
C GLN A 243 5.66 -4.80 25.45
N PRO A 244 6.70 -5.46 25.98
CA PRO A 244 6.98 -5.44 27.41
C PRO A 244 7.18 -4.00 27.91
N PRO A 245 6.76 -3.68 29.14
CA PRO A 245 7.04 -2.38 29.73
C PRO A 245 8.55 -2.16 29.84
N PHE A 246 9.02 -0.94 29.58
CA PHE A 246 10.45 -0.62 29.68
C PHE A 246 11.03 -0.88 31.07
N SER A 247 10.20 -0.85 32.12
CA SER A 247 10.61 -1.23 33.48
C SER A 247 11.07 -2.70 33.61
N GLN A 248 10.71 -3.57 32.67
CA GLN A 248 11.18 -4.96 32.60
C GLN A 248 12.44 -5.12 31.73
N MET A 249 12.93 -4.04 31.12
CA MET A 249 14.08 -4.03 30.21
C MET A 249 15.30 -3.32 30.85
N ILE A 250 15.39 -3.32 32.17
CA ILE A 250 16.48 -2.63 32.87
C ILE A 250 17.77 -3.40 32.64
N VAL A 251 18.77 -2.71 32.10
CA VAL A 251 20.14 -3.22 31.97
C VAL A 251 20.96 -2.64 33.13
N THR A 252 21.76 -3.48 33.78
CA THR A 252 22.64 -3.12 34.90
C THR A 252 24.03 -2.76 34.45
#